data_AF-A0A0B7GES5-F1
#
_entry.id   AF-A0A0B7GES5-F1
#
_cell.length_a   1.000
_cell.length_b   1.000
_cell.length_c   1.000
_cell.angle_alpha   90.00
_cell.angle_beta   90.00
_cell.angle_gamma   90.00
#
_symmetry.space_group_name_H-M   'P 1'
#
loop_
_entity.id
_entity.type
_entity.pdbx_description
1 polymer ?
#
loop_
_entity_poly.entity_id
_entity_poly.type
_entity_poly.pdbx_seq_one_letter_code
_entity_poly.pdbx_strand_id
1 'polypeptide(L)'
;MAKEKRALWRKWGWKRLMAGIIILAISSVAAGKNIAPDEVRTRDMMRCQDYLQLDPRTWTPMVIWLMNDPFSLQPPEWTDFHEAELVLTPILTEICRQEPDAWLTSLRERLNSYQQVRSLN
;
A
#
# COMPACT_ATOMS: atom_id res chain seq x y z
N MET A 1 -12.44 -24.18 70.10
CA MET A 1 -11.52 -23.11 69.65
C MET A 1 -10.72 -23.42 68.36
N ALA A 2 -10.11 -24.60 68.17
CA ALA A 2 -9.24 -24.88 66.99
C ALA A 2 -9.96 -25.32 65.68
N LYS A 3 -11.22 -25.78 65.74
CA LYS A 3 -12.01 -26.13 64.55
C LYS A 3 -12.61 -24.90 63.85
N GLU A 4 -13.00 -23.89 64.64
CA GLU A 4 -13.64 -22.66 64.16
C GLU A 4 -12.68 -21.76 63.38
N LYS A 5 -11.42 -21.64 63.86
CA LYS A 5 -10.36 -20.90 63.18
C LYS A 5 -10.00 -21.50 61.81
N ARG A 6 -10.07 -22.83 61.66
CA ARG A 6 -9.84 -23.53 60.39
C ARG A 6 -10.97 -23.32 59.38
N ALA A 7 -12.21 -23.21 59.84
CA ALA A 7 -13.35 -22.89 58.98
C ALA A 7 -13.29 -21.45 58.46
N LEU A 8 -12.84 -20.51 59.31
CA LEU A 8 -12.60 -19.12 58.92
C LEU A 8 -11.46 -18.97 57.91
N TRP A 9 -10.34 -19.68 58.12
CA TRP A 9 -9.22 -19.70 57.16
C TRP A 9 -9.61 -20.29 55.79
N ARG A 10 -10.43 -21.34 55.76
CA ARG A 10 -10.95 -21.89 54.49
C ARG A 10 -11.92 -20.92 53.80
N LYS A 11 -12.80 -20.24 54.54
CA LYS A 11 -13.68 -19.19 53.97
C LYS A 11 -12.91 -17.99 53.43
N TRP A 12 -11.84 -17.55 54.13
CA TRP A 12 -10.98 -16.45 53.67
C TRP A 12 -10.11 -16.85 52.46
N GLY A 13 -9.56 -18.06 52.47
CA GLY A 13 -8.81 -18.61 51.34
C GLY A 13 -9.68 -18.77 50.09
N TRP A 14 -10.91 -19.28 50.24
CA TRP A 14 -11.86 -19.38 49.11
C TRP A 14 -12.38 -18.03 48.64
N LYS A 15 -12.60 -17.05 49.52
CA LYS A 15 -12.95 -15.67 49.09
C LYS A 15 -11.83 -15.02 48.30
N ARG A 16 -10.56 -15.27 48.66
CA ARG A 16 -9.39 -14.80 47.89
C ARG A 16 -9.18 -15.56 46.58
N LEU A 17 -9.44 -16.86 46.54
CA LEU A 17 -9.39 -17.68 45.32
C LEU A 17 -10.50 -17.31 44.32
N MET A 18 -11.71 -17.00 44.79
CA MET A 18 -12.84 -16.59 43.91
C MET A 18 -12.73 -15.13 43.45
N ALA A 19 -12.01 -14.27 44.16
CA ALA A 19 -11.73 -12.90 43.73
C ALA A 19 -10.60 -12.80 42.67
N GLY A 20 -9.87 -13.89 42.43
CA GLY A 20 -8.74 -13.94 41.49
C GLY A 20 -9.09 -14.41 40.07
N ILE A 21 -10.35 -14.73 39.78
CA ILE A 21 -10.80 -15.18 38.45
C ILE A 21 -11.69 -14.10 37.83
N ILE A 22 -11.11 -12.92 37.58
CA ILE A 22 -11.60 -12.03 36.52
C ILE A 22 -10.74 -12.36 35.31
N ILE A 23 -11.16 -13.39 34.58
CA ILE A 23 -10.60 -13.70 33.26
C ILE A 23 -11.05 -12.55 32.36
N LEU A 24 -10.10 -11.71 31.97
CA LEU A 24 -10.20 -10.83 30.81
C LEU A 24 -10.46 -11.70 29.58
N ALA A 25 -11.74 -11.99 29.31
CA ALA A 25 -12.17 -12.41 27.99
C ALA A 25 -12.17 -11.18 27.10
N ILE A 26 -10.99 -10.76 26.63
CA ILE A 26 -10.90 -9.93 25.44
C ILE A 26 -11.33 -10.87 24.31
N SER A 27 -12.61 -10.83 23.96
CA SER A 27 -13.11 -11.39 22.72
C SER A 27 -12.29 -10.76 21.60
N SER A 28 -11.32 -11.52 21.10
CA SER A 28 -10.69 -11.21 19.83
C SER A 28 -11.78 -11.39 18.78
N VAL A 29 -12.52 -10.32 18.48
CA VAL A 29 -13.08 -10.17 17.15
C VAL A 29 -11.85 -10.05 16.26
N ALA A 30 -11.32 -11.20 15.84
CA ALA A 30 -10.67 -11.27 14.56
C ALA A 30 -11.78 -10.93 13.56
N ALA A 31 -11.96 -9.63 13.33
CA ALA A 31 -12.52 -9.17 12.09
C ALA A 31 -11.59 -9.78 11.06
N GLY A 32 -11.99 -10.93 10.52
CA GLY A 32 -11.57 -11.38 9.22
C GLY A 32 -12.06 -10.31 8.25
N LYS A 33 -11.41 -9.14 8.26
CA LYS A 33 -11.24 -8.39 7.05
C LYS A 33 -10.60 -9.44 6.15
N ASN A 34 -11.36 -9.89 5.18
CA ASN A 34 -10.79 -10.47 3.99
C ASN A 34 -9.80 -9.42 3.52
N ILE A 35 -8.57 -9.51 4.00
CA ILE A 35 -7.42 -9.04 3.26
C ILE A 35 -7.37 -10.09 2.16
N ALA A 36 -8.27 -9.95 1.17
CA ALA A 36 -7.81 -10.09 -0.20
C ALA A 36 -6.46 -9.40 -0.18
N PRO A 37 -5.35 -10.10 -0.52
CA PRO A 37 -4.04 -9.47 -0.48
C PRO A 37 -4.28 -8.12 -1.11
N ASP A 38 -4.05 -7.04 -0.34
CA ASP A 38 -4.01 -5.72 -0.95
C ASP A 38 -3.05 -5.99 -2.08
N GLU A 39 -3.57 -5.99 -3.32
CA GLU A 39 -2.78 -6.41 -4.46
C GLU A 39 -1.87 -5.22 -4.59
N VAL A 40 -0.80 -5.21 -3.80
CA VAL A 40 0.22 -4.20 -3.81
C VAL A 40 0.86 -4.47 -5.14
N ARG A 41 0.26 -3.88 -6.17
CA ARG A 41 0.76 -4.03 -7.52
C ARG A 41 2.13 -3.40 -7.43
N THR A 42 3.13 -4.09 -7.96
CA THR A 42 4.51 -3.58 -8.01
C THR A 42 4.56 -2.14 -8.54
N ARG A 43 3.54 -1.74 -9.31
CA ARG A 43 3.24 -0.37 -9.77
C ARG A 43 3.10 0.67 -8.70
N ASP A 44 2.36 0.36 -7.65
CA ASP A 44 2.06 1.30 -6.58
C ASP A 44 3.25 1.45 -5.61
N MET A 45 4.34 0.71 -5.84
CA MET A 45 5.51 0.66 -4.95
C MET A 45 6.75 1.39 -5.47
N MET A 46 6.74 1.97 -6.68
CA MET A 46 7.93 2.65 -7.19
C MET A 46 7.87 4.16 -6.95
N ARG A 47 8.86 4.69 -6.23
CA ARG A 47 9.08 6.14 -6.13
C ARG A 47 9.92 6.66 -7.29
N CYS A 48 9.85 7.96 -7.51
CA CYS A 48 10.71 8.64 -8.47
C CYS A 48 12.20 8.41 -8.20
N GLN A 49 12.61 8.38 -6.93
CA GLN A 49 13.99 8.05 -6.56
C GLN A 49 14.40 6.64 -6.98
N ASP A 50 13.49 5.66 -6.92
CA ASP A 50 13.77 4.29 -7.36
C ASP A 50 13.88 4.22 -8.89
N TYR A 51 13.00 4.93 -9.60
CA TYR A 51 13.04 5.06 -11.06
C TYR A 51 14.37 5.65 -11.56
N LEU A 52 14.85 6.71 -10.93
CA LEU A 52 16.12 7.36 -11.29
C LEU A 52 17.34 6.48 -11.05
N GLN A 53 17.23 5.47 -10.19
CA GLN A 53 18.31 4.50 -9.92
C GLN A 53 18.31 3.32 -10.89
N LEU A 54 17.28 3.17 -11.72
CA LEU A 54 17.23 2.13 -12.74
C LEU A 54 18.26 2.38 -13.86
N ASP A 55 18.61 1.31 -14.58
CA ASP A 55 19.33 1.44 -15.85
C ASP A 55 18.49 2.30 -16.81
N PRO A 56 19.04 3.37 -17.41
CA PRO A 56 18.29 4.25 -18.32
C PRO A 56 17.60 3.53 -19.49
N ARG A 57 18.09 2.36 -19.90
CA ARG A 57 17.46 1.53 -20.94
C ARG A 57 16.10 0.97 -20.51
N THR A 58 15.80 0.97 -19.22
CA THR A 58 14.52 0.51 -18.66
C THR A 58 13.50 1.62 -18.46
N TRP A 59 13.89 2.89 -18.64
CA TRP A 59 13.02 4.02 -18.39
C TRP A 59 11.79 4.05 -19.31
N THR A 60 11.97 3.88 -20.62
CA THR A 60 10.85 3.85 -21.56
C THR A 60 9.90 2.67 -21.29
N PRO A 61 10.37 1.41 -21.10
CA PRO A 61 9.50 0.32 -20.65
C PRO A 61 8.71 0.62 -19.37
N MET A 62 9.34 1.29 -18.38
CA MET A 62 8.66 1.68 -17.14
C MET A 62 7.57 2.71 -17.39
N VAL A 63 7.80 3.68 -18.28
CA VAL A 63 6.80 4.68 -18.68
C VAL A 63 5.63 3.99 -19.38
N ILE A 64 5.88 3.10 -20.33
CA ILE A 64 4.83 2.33 -21.02
C ILE A 64 3.99 1.54 -20.02
N TRP A 65 4.64 0.87 -19.08
CA TRP A 65 3.94 0.12 -18.03
C TRP A 65 3.17 1.02 -17.05
N LEU A 66 3.69 2.21 -16.77
CA LEU A 66 3.00 3.21 -15.96
C LEU A 66 1.76 3.74 -16.66
N MET A 67 1.83 4.03 -17.95
CA MET A 67 0.75 4.67 -18.73
C MET A 67 -0.31 3.67 -19.19
N ASN A 68 0.11 2.49 -19.63
CA ASN A 68 -0.78 1.46 -20.13
C ASN A 68 -1.15 0.51 -18.98
N ASP A 69 -2.25 0.81 -18.27
CA ASP A 69 -2.78 -0.10 -17.25
C ASP A 69 -3.26 -1.41 -17.89
N PRO A 70 -2.55 -2.54 -17.69
CA PRO A 70 -2.94 -3.80 -18.32
C PRO A 70 -4.26 -4.38 -17.77
N PHE A 71 -4.80 -3.80 -16.70
CA PHE A 71 -6.04 -4.24 -16.06
C PHE A 71 -7.22 -3.28 -16.28
N SER A 72 -7.05 -2.21 -17.07
CA SER A 72 -8.16 -1.34 -17.45
C SER A 72 -9.13 -2.10 -18.38
N LEU A 73 -10.42 -2.08 -18.04
CA LEU A 73 -11.51 -2.64 -18.86
C LEU A 73 -11.95 -1.69 -19.99
N GLN A 74 -11.56 -0.42 -19.94
CA GLN A 74 -11.77 0.54 -21.02
C GLN A 74 -10.60 0.41 -22.01
N PRO A 75 -10.84 0.44 -23.33
CA PRO A 75 -9.76 0.39 -24.30
C PRO A 75 -8.88 1.62 -24.07
N PRO A 76 -7.63 1.46 -23.58
CA PRO A 76 -6.73 2.58 -23.52
C PRO A 76 -6.51 3.05 -24.95
N GLU A 77 -6.43 4.35 -25.18
CA GLU A 77 -5.56 4.83 -26.24
C GLU A 77 -4.15 4.48 -25.77
N TRP A 78 -3.66 3.31 -26.17
CA TRP A 78 -2.39 2.79 -25.68
C TRP A 78 -1.31 3.80 -26.07
N THR A 79 -0.53 4.23 -25.08
CA THR A 79 0.66 5.02 -25.34
C THR A 79 1.59 4.19 -26.20
N ASP A 80 1.90 4.68 -27.40
CA ASP A 80 2.82 4.00 -28.29
C ASP A 80 4.27 4.16 -27.80
N PHE A 81 5.17 3.31 -28.32
CA PHE A 81 6.56 3.31 -27.91
C PHE A 81 7.30 4.61 -28.27
N HIS A 82 6.94 5.24 -29.39
CA HIS A 82 7.60 6.44 -29.90
C HIS A 82 7.25 7.65 -29.03
N GLU A 83 5.98 7.80 -28.65
CA GLU A 83 5.52 8.83 -27.72
C GLU A 83 6.12 8.62 -26.32
N ALA A 84 6.12 7.37 -25.84
CA ALA A 84 6.74 7.04 -24.56
C ALA A 84 8.23 7.43 -24.55
N GLU A 85 8.98 7.12 -25.60
CA GLU A 85 10.41 7.39 -25.69
C GLU A 85 10.74 8.87 -25.83
N LEU A 86 10.10 9.56 -26.79
CA LEU A 86 10.50 10.91 -27.17
C LEU A 86 9.85 12.02 -26.33
N VAL A 87 8.74 11.73 -25.68
CA VAL A 87 7.94 12.75 -24.97
C VAL A 87 7.84 12.42 -23.50
N LEU A 88 7.27 11.28 -23.15
CA LEU A 88 6.89 11.02 -21.77
C LEU A 88 8.08 10.62 -20.90
N THR A 89 9.04 9.86 -21.42
CA THR A 89 10.25 9.49 -20.69
C THR A 89 11.06 10.71 -20.22
N PRO A 90 11.42 11.69 -21.09
CA PRO A 90 12.14 12.86 -20.63
C PRO A 90 11.31 13.72 -19.65
N ILE A 91 10.00 13.85 -19.87
CA ILE A 91 9.11 14.58 -18.95
C ILE A 91 9.07 13.91 -17.57
N LEU A 92 8.83 12.60 -17.51
CA LEU A 92 8.80 11.86 -16.24
C LEU A 92 10.15 11.92 -15.53
N THR A 93 11.25 11.77 -16.28
CA THR A 93 12.60 11.86 -15.70
C THR A 93 12.83 13.21 -15.06
N GLU A 94 12.39 14.29 -15.72
CA GLU A 94 12.54 15.64 -15.18
C GLU A 94 11.67 15.88 -13.94
N ILE A 95 10.40 15.46 -13.98
CA ILE A 95 9.51 15.49 -12.80
C ILE A 95 10.16 14.72 -11.64
N CYS A 96 10.69 13.53 -11.89
CA CYS A 96 11.30 12.71 -10.84
C CYS A 96 12.58 13.29 -10.26
N ARG A 97 13.34 14.10 -11.01
CA ARG A 97 14.48 14.84 -10.45
C ARG A 97 14.02 15.95 -9.50
N GLN A 98 12.87 16.57 -9.77
CA GLN A 98 12.30 17.64 -8.97
C GLN A 98 11.54 17.12 -7.74
N GLU A 99 10.91 15.95 -7.88
CA GLU A 99 10.02 15.34 -6.89
C GLU A 99 10.46 13.89 -6.56
N PRO A 100 11.66 13.66 -5.98
CA PRO A 100 12.21 12.31 -5.79
C PRO A 100 11.37 11.39 -4.90
N ASP A 101 10.63 11.97 -3.94
CA ASP A 101 9.79 11.23 -3.01
C ASP A 101 8.41 10.86 -3.58
N ALA A 102 8.03 11.41 -4.75
CA ALA A 102 6.74 11.15 -5.37
C ALA A 102 6.61 9.68 -5.82
N TRP A 103 5.40 9.14 -5.73
CA TRP A 103 5.08 7.82 -6.26
C TRP A 103 4.80 7.92 -7.76
N LEU A 104 5.37 7.03 -8.58
CA LEU A 104 5.19 7.07 -10.03
C LEU A 104 3.71 7.05 -10.45
N THR A 105 2.87 6.25 -9.78
CA THR A 105 1.44 6.14 -10.10
C THR A 105 0.68 7.44 -9.86
N SER A 106 1.11 8.27 -8.92
CA SER A 106 0.52 9.59 -8.69
C SER A 106 0.80 10.58 -9.84
N LEU A 107 1.79 10.28 -10.70
CA LEU A 107 2.17 11.13 -11.83
C LEU A 107 1.43 10.77 -13.13
N ARG A 108 0.70 9.65 -13.18
CA ARG A 108 0.02 9.19 -14.40
C ARG A 108 -0.93 10.24 -14.98
N GLU A 109 -1.78 10.84 -14.15
CA GLU A 109 -2.76 11.83 -14.63
C GLU A 109 -2.08 13.08 -15.19
N ARG A 110 -0.98 13.52 -14.55
CA ARG A 110 -0.14 14.61 -15.05
C ARG A 110 0.46 14.25 -16.42
N LEU A 111 0.99 13.04 -16.57
CA LEU A 111 1.53 12.55 -17.84
C LEU A 111 0.47 12.48 -18.95
N ASN A 112 -0.73 11.98 -18.65
CA ASN A 112 -1.85 11.93 -19.59
C ASN A 112 -2.20 13.33 -20.14
N SER A 113 -2.10 14.37 -19.31
CA SER A 113 -2.39 15.74 -19.74
C SER A 113 -1.43 16.25 -20.83
N TYR A 114 -0.17 15.81 -20.81
CA TYR A 114 0.80 16.17 -21.85
C TYR A 114 0.51 15.50 -23.19
N GLN A 115 -0.03 14.26 -23.18
CA GLN A 115 -0.46 13.57 -24.40
C GLN A 115 -1.67 14.27 -25.03
N GLN A 116 -2.66 14.66 -24.21
CA GLN A 116 -3.87 15.34 -24.68
C GLN A 116 -3.58 16.71 -25.30
N VAL A 117 -2.64 17.48 -24.77
CA VAL A 117 -2.25 18.76 -25.38
C VAL A 117 -1.62 18.54 -26.76
N ARG A 118 -0.93 17.42 -26.97
CA ARG A 118 -0.30 17.10 -28.25
C ARG A 118 -1.31 16.64 -29.29
N SER A 119 -2.30 15.83 -28.94
CA SER A 119 -3.30 15.33 -29.91
C SER A 119 -4.20 16.44 -30.49
N LEU A 120 -4.18 17.63 -29.87
CA LEU A 120 -4.90 18.83 -30.32
C LEU A 120 -4.08 19.73 -31.26
N ASN A 121 -2.78 19.46 -31.46
CA ASN A 121 -1.86 20.21 -32.33
C ASN A 121 -1.45 19.40 -33.57
#